data_AF-A0A9D6LJ85-F1
#
_entry.id   AF-A0A9D6LJ85-F1
#
_cell.length_a   1.000
_cell.length_b   1.000
_cell.length_c   1.000
_cell.angle_alpha   90.00
_cell.angle_beta   90.00
_cell.angle_gamma   90.00
#
_symmetry.space_group_name_H-M   'P 1'
#
loop_
_entity.id
_entity.type
_entity.pdbx_description
1 polymer ?
#
loop_
_entity_poly.entity_id
_entity_poly.type
_entity_poly.pdbx_seq_one_letter_code
_entity_poly.pdbx_strand_id
1 'polypeptide(L)'
;MNKIIFALASLIVLSSCSSDLFRESSEPASNNNAVVALVNSAHTDAAANKFDAAGATLERALRIEPRNPALWQELARVRLQQGEYQQVESLAAKSNGLAGDNKSMRAENWRLIGQARLKRGDHQGAQAAFNKAAETN
;
A
#
# COMPACT_ATOMS: atom_id res chain seq x y z
N MET A 1 -41.96 -54.78 -4.91
CA MET A 1 -42.38 -54.19 -6.20
C MET A 1 -43.57 -53.27 -5.94
N ASN A 2 -43.33 -51.99 -5.66
CA ASN A 2 -44.36 -50.94 -5.65
C ASN A 2 -43.86 -49.78 -6.52
N LYS A 3 -44.63 -49.46 -7.57
CA LYS A 3 -44.42 -48.36 -8.50
C LYS A 3 -45.00 -47.09 -7.89
N ILE A 4 -44.24 -45.99 -7.78
CA ILE A 4 -44.81 -44.63 -7.77
C ILE A 4 -43.79 -43.68 -8.43
N ILE A 5 -44.18 -43.15 -9.59
CA ILE A 5 -43.64 -41.95 -10.24
C ILE A 5 -44.34 -40.77 -9.59
N PHE A 6 -43.62 -39.80 -9.02
CA PHE A 6 -44.13 -38.43 -8.86
C PHE A 6 -42.98 -37.43 -8.92
N ALA A 7 -43.21 -36.38 -9.70
CA ALA A 7 -42.33 -35.28 -10.03
C ALA A 7 -41.90 -34.46 -8.81
N LEU A 8 -40.71 -33.85 -8.88
CA LEU A 8 -40.47 -32.54 -8.28
C LEU A 8 -39.23 -31.90 -8.90
N ALA A 9 -39.48 -30.76 -9.54
CA ALA A 9 -38.49 -29.79 -9.96
C ALA A 9 -37.64 -29.33 -8.76
N SER A 10 -36.34 -29.14 -8.97
CA SER A 10 -35.58 -28.03 -8.38
C SER A 10 -34.11 -28.04 -8.81
N LEU A 11 -33.63 -26.81 -9.02
CA LEU A 11 -32.25 -26.35 -8.79
C LEU A 11 -31.15 -26.97 -9.65
N ILE A 12 -30.67 -26.20 -10.63
CA ILE A 12 -29.28 -25.69 -10.58
C ILE A 12 -29.28 -24.27 -11.18
N VAL A 13 -29.45 -23.24 -10.35
CA VAL A 13 -28.97 -21.90 -10.71
C VAL A 13 -27.47 -21.91 -10.40
N LEU A 14 -26.64 -22.06 -11.42
CA LEU A 14 -25.20 -21.80 -11.31
C LEU A 14 -25.03 -20.29 -11.13
N SER A 15 -25.10 -19.86 -9.86
CA SER A 15 -24.66 -18.53 -9.45
C SER A 15 -23.15 -18.45 -9.72
N SER A 16 -22.80 -17.94 -10.90
CA SER A 16 -21.44 -17.58 -11.25
C SER A 16 -20.93 -16.60 -10.20
N CYS A 17 -19.77 -16.92 -9.62
CA CYS A 17 -19.09 -16.05 -8.67
C CYS A 17 -18.84 -14.68 -9.32
N SER A 18 -19.63 -13.67 -8.94
CA SER A 18 -19.26 -12.27 -9.13
C SER A 18 -18.09 -11.97 -8.20
N SER A 19 -16.88 -12.29 -8.65
CA SER A 19 -15.62 -11.92 -7.98
C SER A 19 -15.03 -10.67 -8.62
N ASP A 20 -15.86 -9.74 -9.07
CA ASP A 20 -15.46 -8.48 -9.68
C ASP A 20 -16.01 -7.29 -8.89
N LEU A 21 -15.82 -7.32 -7.57
CA LEU A 21 -15.98 -6.14 -6.73
C LEU A 21 -14.69 -6.03 -5.91
N PHE A 22 -14.05 -4.86 -5.94
CA PHE A 22 -12.73 -4.56 -5.37
C PHE A 22 -11.52 -4.93 -6.23
N ARG A 23 -11.53 -4.54 -7.51
CA ARG A 23 -10.30 -3.93 -8.06
C ARG A 23 -10.19 -2.56 -7.41
N GLU A 24 -9.51 -2.49 -6.26
CA GLU A 24 -9.06 -1.24 -5.69
C GLU A 24 -8.23 -0.56 -6.79
N SER A 25 -8.81 0.45 -7.42
CA SER A 25 -8.15 1.26 -8.41
C SER A 25 -7.06 2.04 -7.67
N SER A 26 -5.92 1.40 -7.46
CA SER A 26 -4.71 2.07 -7.04
C SER A 26 -4.36 3.01 -8.19
N GLU A 27 -4.78 4.27 -8.05
CA GLU A 27 -4.35 5.35 -8.93
C GLU A 27 -2.84 5.22 -9.14
N PRO A 28 -2.35 5.25 -10.40
CA PRO A 28 -0.93 5.14 -10.65
C PRO A 28 -0.20 6.24 -9.88
N ALA A 29 0.97 5.91 -9.34
CA ALA A 29 1.74 6.85 -8.54
C ALA A 29 2.06 8.17 -9.28
N SER A 30 2.01 8.19 -10.62
CA SER A 30 2.20 9.37 -11.45
C SER A 30 1.56 9.20 -12.84
N ASN A 31 1.29 10.32 -13.52
CA ASN A 31 0.92 10.39 -14.94
C ASN A 31 2.14 10.46 -15.88
N ASN A 32 3.36 10.53 -15.33
CA ASN A 32 4.60 10.54 -16.10
C ASN A 32 5.09 9.12 -16.38
N ASN A 33 5.11 8.72 -17.65
CA ASN A 33 5.52 7.37 -18.06
C ASN A 33 6.92 6.96 -17.56
N ALA A 34 7.88 7.89 -17.48
CA ALA A 34 9.21 7.60 -16.96
C ALA A 34 9.16 7.29 -15.46
N VAL A 35 8.35 8.02 -14.69
CA VAL A 35 8.14 7.77 -13.27
C VAL A 35 7.40 6.45 -13.06
N VAL A 36 6.36 6.17 -13.85
CA VAL A 36 5.64 4.89 -13.81
C VAL A 36 6.58 3.71 -14.05
N ALA A 37 7.47 3.80 -15.06
CA ALA A 37 8.44 2.75 -15.35
C ALA A 37 9.44 2.56 -14.18
N LEU A 38 9.90 3.65 -13.55
CA LEU A 38 10.78 3.58 -12.38
C LEU A 38 10.08 2.95 -11.17
N VAL A 39 8.82 3.31 -10.90
CA VAL A 39 8.05 2.71 -9.79
C VAL A 39 7.85 1.22 -10.02
N ASN A 40 7.46 0.80 -11.23
CA ASN A 40 7.30 -0.62 -11.56
C ASN A 40 8.62 -1.41 -11.43
N SER A 41 9.75 -0.81 -11.83
CA SER A 41 11.07 -1.40 -11.63
C SER A 41 11.40 -1.54 -10.14
N ALA A 42 11.12 -0.51 -9.33
CA ALA A 42 11.36 -0.55 -7.90
C ALA A 42 10.50 -1.61 -7.20
N HIS A 43 9.23 -1.76 -7.61
CA HIS A 43 8.34 -2.82 -7.11
C HIS A 43 8.85 -4.21 -7.49
N THR A 44 9.37 -4.39 -8.71
CA THR A 44 9.97 -5.65 -9.15
C THR A 44 11.21 -6.01 -8.34
N ASP A 45 12.09 -5.03 -8.09
CA ASP A 45 13.28 -5.22 -7.25
C ASP A 45 12.91 -5.52 -5.80
N ALA A 46 11.93 -4.82 -5.23
CA ALA A 46 11.44 -5.06 -3.87
C ALA A 46 10.83 -6.46 -3.72
N ALA A 47 10.04 -6.92 -4.70
CA ALA A 47 9.50 -8.28 -4.72
C ALA A 47 10.59 -9.35 -4.78
N ALA A 48 11.75 -9.02 -5.36
CA ALA A 48 12.94 -9.87 -5.37
C ALA A 48 13.85 -9.68 -4.13
N ASN A 49 13.39 -8.99 -3.08
CA ASN A 49 14.15 -8.60 -1.89
C ASN A 49 15.41 -7.75 -2.17
N LYS A 50 15.49 -7.11 -3.35
CA LYS A 50 16.59 -6.21 -3.73
C LYS A 50 16.28 -4.78 -3.28
N PHE A 51 16.15 -4.58 -1.97
CA PHE A 51 15.65 -3.32 -1.43
C PHE A 51 16.57 -2.11 -1.70
N ASP A 52 17.89 -2.32 -1.78
CA ASP A 52 18.84 -1.26 -2.13
C ASP A 52 18.59 -0.73 -3.55
N ALA A 53 18.39 -1.65 -4.50
CA ALA A 53 18.09 -1.31 -5.90
C ALA A 53 16.73 -0.62 -6.04
N ALA A 54 15.71 -1.13 -5.32
CA ALA A 54 14.39 -0.52 -5.26
C ALA A 54 14.45 0.92 -4.72
N GLY A 55 15.18 1.14 -3.61
CA GLY A 55 15.37 2.45 -3.01
C GLY A 55 16.06 3.43 -3.94
N ALA A 56 17.18 3.03 -4.56
CA ALA A 56 17.89 3.87 -5.52
C ALA A 56 17.02 4.26 -6.74
N THR A 57 16.16 3.34 -7.18
CA THR A 57 15.21 3.59 -8.28
C THR A 57 14.11 4.57 -7.88
N LEU A 58 13.58 4.48 -6.66
CA LEU A 58 12.60 5.45 -6.13
C LEU A 58 13.23 6.84 -5.91
N GLU A 59 14.48 6.91 -5.48
CA GLU A 59 15.22 8.18 -5.38
C GLU A 59 15.43 8.83 -6.75
N ARG A 60 15.60 8.03 -7.81
CA ARG A 60 15.60 8.54 -9.20
C ARG A 60 14.24 9.11 -9.58
N ALA A 61 13.15 8.41 -9.24
CA ALA A 61 11.79 8.90 -9.49
C ALA A 61 11.55 10.23 -8.75
N LEU A 62 12.00 10.35 -7.51
CA LEU A 62 11.92 11.59 -6.70
C LEU A 62 12.73 12.75 -7.28
N ARG A 63 13.81 12.50 -8.04
CA ARG A 63 14.50 13.58 -8.78
C ARG A 63 13.66 14.14 -9.93
N ILE A 64 12.74 13.35 -10.48
CA ILE A 64 11.80 13.79 -11.52
C ILE A 64 10.59 14.48 -10.87
N GLU A 65 10.03 13.89 -9.81
CA GLU A 65 8.85 14.42 -9.11
C GLU A 65 9.09 14.57 -7.59
N PRO A 66 9.85 15.58 -7.14
CA PRO A 66 10.26 15.72 -5.75
C PRO A 66 9.11 16.03 -4.78
N ARG A 67 7.95 16.46 -5.31
CA ARG A 67 6.75 16.81 -4.54
C ARG A 67 5.64 15.77 -4.63
N ASN A 68 5.92 14.59 -5.19
CA ASN A 68 4.92 13.53 -5.30
C ASN A 68 4.84 12.72 -3.99
N PRO A 69 3.72 12.78 -3.25
CA PRO A 69 3.58 12.09 -1.97
C PRO A 69 3.64 10.56 -2.08
N ALA A 70 3.19 9.98 -3.21
CA ALA A 70 3.21 8.53 -3.41
C ALA A 70 4.65 8.00 -3.45
N LEU A 71 5.56 8.69 -4.14
CA LEU A 71 6.97 8.28 -4.21
C LEU A 71 7.67 8.30 -2.84
N TRP A 72 7.34 9.29 -1.99
CA TRP A 72 7.84 9.34 -0.61
C TRP A 72 7.31 8.18 0.23
N GLN A 73 6.03 7.80 0.07
CA GLN A 73 5.44 6.65 0.76
C GLN A 73 6.07 5.33 0.29
N GLU A 74 6.24 5.14 -1.03
CA GLU A 74 6.88 3.95 -1.59
C GLU A 74 8.30 3.78 -1.05
N LEU A 75 9.08 4.86 -1.00
CA LEU A 75 10.44 4.81 -0.42
C LEU A 75 10.38 4.47 1.07
N ALA A 76 9.41 4.99 1.81
CA ALA A 76 9.20 4.62 3.22
C ALA A 76 8.90 3.12 3.39
N ARG A 77 8.11 2.50 2.51
CA ARG A 77 7.84 1.06 2.54
C ARG A 77 9.12 0.24 2.29
N VAL A 78 9.93 0.63 1.32
CA VAL A 78 11.22 -0.05 1.04
C VAL A 78 12.16 0.06 2.25
N ARG A 79 12.29 1.25 2.83
CA ARG A 79 13.13 1.50 4.02
C ARG A 79 12.67 0.72 5.24
N LEU A 80 11.36 0.48 5.38
CA LEU A 80 10.82 -0.38 6.43
C LEU A 80 11.30 -1.82 6.28
N GLN A 81 11.36 -2.35 5.05
CA GLN A 81 11.91 -3.69 4.77
C GLN A 81 13.41 -3.79 5.04
N GLN A 82 14.16 -2.72 4.81
CA GLN A 82 15.60 -2.65 5.11
C GLN A 82 15.91 -2.50 6.60
N GLY A 83 14.90 -2.24 7.44
CA GLY A 83 15.11 -1.97 8.87
C GLY A 83 15.55 -0.53 9.17
N GLU A 84 15.48 0.37 8.19
CA GLU A 84 15.88 1.77 8.31
C GLU A 84 14.77 2.63 8.93
N TYR A 85 14.33 2.22 10.13
CA TYR A 85 13.10 2.71 10.77
C TYR A 85 13.07 4.23 10.99
N GLN A 86 14.21 4.84 11.31
CA GLN A 86 14.30 6.30 11.44
C GLN A 86 13.98 7.02 10.13
N GLN A 87 14.41 6.47 8.99
CA GLN A 87 14.12 7.04 7.68
C GLN A 87 12.64 6.89 7.33
N VAL A 88 12.03 5.74 7.65
CA VAL A 88 10.58 5.51 7.43
C VAL A 88 9.75 6.65 8.02
N GLU A 89 10.04 7.06 9.25
CA GLU A 89 9.31 8.14 9.90
C GLU A 89 9.42 9.47 9.14
N SER A 90 10.63 9.84 8.73
CA SER A 90 10.87 11.08 7.99
C SER A 90 10.19 11.08 6.61
N LEU A 91 10.25 9.96 5.89
CA LEU A 91 9.72 9.80 4.55
C LEU A 91 8.19 9.76 4.54
N ALA A 92 7.59 8.99 5.45
CA ALA A 92 6.13 8.94 5.61
C ALA A 92 5.56 10.28 6.11
N ALA A 93 6.27 10.99 7.00
CA ALA A 93 5.88 12.34 7.39
C ALA A 93 5.97 13.35 6.23
N LYS A 94 7.00 13.25 5.38
CA LYS A 94 7.12 14.05 4.16
C LYS A 94 5.96 13.79 3.20
N SER A 95 5.61 12.52 2.99
CA SER A 95 4.44 12.12 2.19
C SER A 95 3.15 12.73 2.77
N ASN A 96 2.93 12.66 4.08
CA ASN A 96 1.78 13.28 4.75
C ASN A 96 1.66 14.79 4.50
N GLY A 97 2.77 15.52 4.54
CA GLY A 97 2.79 16.96 4.25
C GLY A 97 2.47 17.31 2.80
N LEU A 98 2.59 16.35 1.88
CA LEU A 98 2.34 16.51 0.44
C LEU A 98 1.02 15.88 -0.02
N ALA A 99 0.39 15.03 0.81
CA ALA A 99 -0.78 14.24 0.44
C ALA A 99 -2.09 15.05 0.26
N GLY A 100 -2.09 16.35 0.56
CA GLY A 100 -3.29 17.20 0.47
C GLY A 100 -4.43 16.59 1.28
N ASP A 101 -5.61 16.46 0.66
CA ASP A 101 -6.81 15.88 1.27
C ASP A 101 -6.90 14.34 1.19
N ASN A 102 -5.89 13.65 0.67
CA ASN A 102 -5.87 12.19 0.58
C ASN A 102 -5.75 11.52 1.96
N LYS A 103 -6.91 11.38 2.62
CA LYS A 103 -7.08 10.76 3.93
C LYS A 103 -6.53 9.33 3.99
N SER A 104 -6.83 8.52 2.97
CA SER A 104 -6.37 7.12 2.91
C SER A 104 -4.83 7.04 2.91
N MET A 105 -4.17 7.83 2.05
CA MET A 105 -2.70 7.88 2.01
C MET A 105 -2.12 8.37 3.33
N ARG A 106 -2.74 9.38 3.94
CA ARG A 106 -2.28 9.89 5.25
C ARG A 106 -2.42 8.85 6.35
N ALA A 107 -3.54 8.14 6.40
CA ALA A 107 -3.74 7.05 7.34
C ALA A 107 -2.66 5.98 7.18
N GLU A 108 -2.36 5.60 5.95
CA GLU A 108 -1.36 4.58 5.65
C GLU A 108 0.07 5.00 6.01
N ASN A 109 0.43 6.26 5.76
CA ASN A 109 1.70 6.82 6.24
C ASN A 109 1.80 6.82 7.77
N TRP A 110 0.71 7.11 8.48
CA TRP A 110 0.68 6.99 9.95
C TRP A 110 0.88 5.53 10.41
N ARG A 111 0.36 4.55 9.68
CA ARG A 111 0.66 3.13 9.94
C ARG A 111 2.14 2.81 9.72
N LEU A 112 2.78 3.35 8.68
CA LEU A 112 4.23 3.17 8.45
C LEU A 112 5.06 3.76 9.61
N ILE A 113 4.71 4.96 10.07
CA ILE A 113 5.34 5.60 11.23
C ILE A 113 5.17 4.73 12.48
N GLY A 114 3.95 4.23 12.73
CA GLY A 114 3.68 3.36 13.87
C GLY A 114 4.49 2.07 13.84
N GLN A 115 4.58 1.41 12.69
CA GLN A 115 5.40 0.21 12.50
C GLN A 115 6.88 0.48 12.76
N ALA A 116 7.42 1.57 12.22
CA ALA A 116 8.81 1.95 12.42
C ALA A 116 9.13 2.21 13.90
N ARG A 117 8.27 2.95 14.61
CA ARG A 117 8.42 3.22 16.05
C ARG A 117 8.34 1.95 16.88
N LEU A 118 7.41 1.06 16.56
CA LEU A 118 7.27 -0.22 17.23
C LEU A 118 8.55 -1.06 17.09
N LYS A 119 9.13 -1.12 15.89
CA LYS A 119 10.39 -1.83 15.63
C LYS A 119 11.59 -1.22 16.35
N ARG A 120 11.53 0.07 16.71
CA ARG A 120 12.54 0.76 17.52
C ARG A 120 12.30 0.64 19.04
N GLY A 121 11.22 0.00 19.48
CA GLY A 121 10.84 -0.10 20.89
C GLY A 121 10.08 1.12 21.44
N ASP A 122 9.73 2.09 20.59
CA ASP A 122 8.88 3.22 20.97
C ASP A 122 7.40 2.82 20.90
N HIS A 123 6.97 2.03 21.89
CA HIS A 123 5.60 1.52 21.96
C HIS A 123 4.55 2.62 22.10
N GLN A 124 4.85 3.66 22.90
CA GLN A 124 3.93 4.78 23.11
C GLN A 124 3.78 5.61 21.83
N GLY A 125 4.88 5.95 21.18
CA GLY A 125 4.86 6.69 19.92
C GLY A 125 4.28 5.89 18.76
N ALA A 126 4.42 4.56 18.77
CA ALA A 126 3.74 3.68 17.83
C ALA A 126 2.22 3.71 18.02
N GLN A 127 1.73 3.57 19.25
CA GLN A 127 0.30 3.63 19.55
C GLN A 127 -0.31 4.98 19.13
N ALA A 128 0.38 6.08 19.42
CA ALA A 128 -0.07 7.41 19.00
C ALA A 128 -0.19 7.53 17.47
N ALA A 129 0.76 6.96 16.72
CA ALA A 129 0.72 6.95 15.26
C ALA A 129 -0.43 6.08 14.73
N PHE A 130 -0.66 4.90 15.31
CA PHE A 130 -1.79 4.03 14.91
C PHE A 130 -3.15 4.65 15.22
N ASN A 131 -3.31 5.32 16.36
CA ASN A 131 -4.53 6.06 16.68
C ASN A 131 -4.79 7.14 15.61
N LYS A 132 -3.76 7.89 15.25
CA LYS A 132 -3.87 8.91 14.20
C LYS A 132 -4.21 8.32 12.84
N ALA A 133 -3.69 7.13 12.51
CA ALA A 133 -4.09 6.41 11.30
C ALA A 133 -5.60 6.08 11.30
N ALA A 134 -6.13 5.63 12.44
CA ALA A 134 -7.55 5.32 12.59
C ALA A 134 -8.46 6.56 12.51
N GLU A 135 -8.02 7.70 13.05
CA GLU A 135 -8.73 8.97 12.99
C GLU A 135 -8.75 9.61 11.59
N THR A 136 -7.77 9.26 10.75
CA THR A 136 -7.61 9.87 9.42
C THR A 136 -8.53 9.22 8.37
N ASN A 137 -9.01 7.99 8.61
CA ASN A 137 -9.83 7.19 7.68
C ASN A 137 -11.32 7.49 7.83
#